data_AF-A0A3E0NIE3-F1
#
_entry.id   AF-A0A3E0NIE3-F1
#
_cell.length_a   1.000
_cell.length_b   1.000
_cell.length_c   1.000
_cell.angle_alpha   90.00
_cell.angle_beta   90.00
_cell.angle_gamma   90.00
#
_symmetry.space_group_name_H-M   'P 1'
#
loop_
_entity.id
_entity.type
_entity.pdbx_description
1 polymer ?
#
loop_
_entity_poly.entity_id
_entity_poly.type
_entity_poly.pdbx_seq_one_letter_code
_entity_poly.pdbx_strand_id
1 'polypeptide(L)'
;MQQADPFQRDPIQIVQCHACGEVGDVIVGGVAPPPGETLWEQSRWIARDQTLRNFVLNEPRGGVHKHVNLLVPPKHPEADAGFIIMEPADTPPMSGSNSMCVATVILETGRVPMKEGTNTLTLEAPGGLARVTAECRSGRVESVTVINHPSFAGHLDAVIEVEGLGSIQVDTAYGGDSFAVVDAPALGFRL
;
A
#
# COMPACT_ATOMS: atom_id res chain seq x y z
N MET A 1 -0.26 -3.47 42.31
CA MET A 1 -0.24 -3.90 40.90
C MET A 1 -0.33 -2.62 40.08
N GLN A 2 0.80 -2.13 39.58
CA GLN A 2 0.86 -0.85 38.85
C GLN A 2 0.04 -0.96 37.56
N GLN A 3 -0.91 -0.04 37.37
CA GLN A 3 -1.56 0.17 36.08
C GLN A 3 -0.47 0.60 35.09
N ALA A 4 -0.31 -0.14 33.99
CA ALA A 4 0.59 0.24 32.92
C ALA A 4 0.16 1.61 32.37
N ASP A 5 1.14 2.48 32.16
CA ASP A 5 0.94 3.78 31.52
C ASP A 5 0.31 3.58 30.13
N PRO A 6 -0.87 4.15 29.84
CA PRO A 6 -1.53 4.03 28.53
C PRO A 6 -0.73 4.69 27.38
N PHE A 7 0.38 5.37 27.70
CA PHE A 7 1.27 6.04 26.74
C PHE A 7 2.64 5.40 26.58
N GLN A 8 2.81 4.12 26.96
CA GLN A 8 3.99 3.35 26.53
C GLN A 8 3.92 3.08 25.02
N ARG A 9 4.11 4.16 24.23
CA ARG A 9 4.23 4.13 22.78
C ARG A 9 5.70 3.92 22.48
N ASP A 10 6.08 2.67 22.26
CA ASP A 10 7.39 2.39 21.68
C ASP A 10 7.59 3.28 20.44
N PRO A 11 8.79 3.82 20.20
CA PRO A 11 9.05 4.60 19.01
C PRO A 11 8.66 3.83 17.74
N ILE A 12 7.85 4.46 16.87
CA ILE A 12 7.52 3.89 15.57
C ILE A 12 8.75 4.04 14.67
N GLN A 13 9.26 2.92 14.18
CA GLN A 13 10.39 2.87 13.26
C GLN A 13 9.87 2.83 11.84
N ILE A 14 10.24 3.83 11.03
CA ILE A 14 9.80 3.98 9.65
C ILE A 14 11.02 4.03 8.75
N VAL A 15 11.01 3.22 7.69
CA VAL A 15 11.96 3.33 6.58
C VAL A 15 11.27 4.11 5.48
N GLN A 16 11.87 5.21 5.07
CA GLN A 16 11.30 6.06 4.04
C GLN A 16 11.62 5.49 2.66
N CYS A 17 10.63 5.47 1.78
CA CYS A 17 10.78 4.93 0.43
C CYS A 17 9.84 5.65 -0.54
N HIS A 18 10.19 5.65 -1.82
CA HIS A 18 9.28 6.04 -2.88
C HIS A 18 9.47 5.13 -4.09
N ALA A 19 8.39 4.90 -4.83
CA ALA A 19 8.43 4.19 -6.11
C ALA A 19 7.95 5.13 -7.21
N CYS A 20 8.82 5.42 -8.19
CA CYS A 20 8.54 6.36 -9.29
C CYS A 20 8.12 7.78 -8.82
N GLY A 21 8.58 8.21 -7.64
CA GLY A 21 8.25 9.51 -7.04
C GLY A 21 7.10 9.47 -6.03
N GLU A 22 6.31 8.39 -6.01
CA GLU A 22 5.20 8.21 -5.08
C GLU A 22 5.71 7.70 -3.73
N VAL A 23 5.46 8.45 -2.65
CA VAL A 23 5.93 8.09 -1.30
C VAL A 23 5.17 6.87 -0.78
N GLY A 24 5.92 5.87 -0.32
CA GLY A 24 5.42 4.65 0.29
C GLY A 24 6.28 4.26 1.48
N ASP A 25 6.21 5.06 2.55
CA ASP A 25 6.96 4.82 3.79
C ASP A 25 6.53 3.48 4.41
N VAL A 26 7.45 2.79 5.08
CA VAL A 26 7.19 1.44 5.64
C VAL A 26 7.46 1.45 7.14
N ILE A 27 6.44 1.17 7.95
CA ILE A 27 6.58 0.93 9.38
C ILE A 27 7.16 -0.47 9.56
N VAL A 28 8.33 -0.51 10.18
CA VAL A 28 9.11 -1.74 10.33
C VAL A 28 9.26 -2.19 11.79
N GLY A 29 8.77 -1.40 12.74
CA GLY A 29 8.80 -1.70 14.17
C GLY A 29 8.04 -0.65 15.00
N GLY A 30 7.74 -0.99 16.26
CA GLY A 30 7.05 -0.11 17.22
C GLY A 30 5.52 -0.08 17.10
N VAL A 31 4.92 -0.92 16.24
CA VAL A 31 3.47 -1.06 16.09
C VAL A 31 3.11 -2.54 16.10
N ALA A 32 2.23 -2.94 17.02
CA ALA A 32 1.72 -4.30 17.07
C ALA A 32 0.75 -4.58 15.91
N PRO A 33 0.65 -5.83 15.42
CA PRO A 33 -0.34 -6.18 14.41
C PRO A 33 -1.76 -5.88 14.89
N PRO A 34 -2.65 -5.34 14.04
CA PRO A 34 -4.04 -5.10 14.39
C PRO A 34 -4.78 -6.42 14.71
N PRO A 35 -5.88 -6.39 15.49
CA PRO A 35 -6.74 -7.55 15.67
C PRO A 35 -7.42 -7.93 14.34
N GLY A 36 -7.58 -9.24 14.12
CA GLY A 36 -8.21 -9.80 12.92
C GLY A 36 -7.65 -11.17 12.57
N GLU A 37 -8.49 -12.06 12.07
CA GLU A 37 -8.10 -13.39 11.58
C GLU A 37 -7.59 -13.33 10.15
N THR A 38 -8.07 -12.37 9.36
CA THR A 38 -7.59 -12.09 8.00
C THR A 38 -6.89 -10.74 7.90
N LEU A 39 -6.01 -10.57 6.90
CA LEU A 39 -5.36 -9.28 6.66
C LEU A 39 -6.38 -8.21 6.24
N TRP A 40 -7.47 -8.60 5.58
CA TRP A 40 -8.60 -7.73 5.30
C TRP A 40 -9.25 -7.19 6.57
N GLU A 41 -9.54 -8.05 7.55
CA GLU A 41 -10.10 -7.63 8.85
C GLU A 41 -9.17 -6.67 9.60
N GLN A 42 -7.85 -6.96 9.59
CA GLN A 42 -6.86 -6.07 10.19
C GLN A 42 -6.84 -4.68 9.50
N SER A 43 -6.94 -4.65 8.16
CA SER A 43 -7.04 -3.39 7.41
C SER A 43 -8.32 -2.63 7.76
N ARG A 44 -9.47 -3.32 7.90
CA ARG A 44 -10.74 -2.70 8.28
C ARG A 44 -10.69 -2.16 9.70
N TRP A 45 -9.96 -2.83 10.59
CA TRP A 45 -9.74 -2.31 11.94
C TRP A 45 -8.95 -1.00 11.91
N ILE A 46 -7.82 -0.94 11.18
CA ILE A 46 -7.03 0.29 11.00
C ILE A 46 -7.87 1.42 10.41
N ALA A 47 -8.70 1.12 9.40
CA ALA A 47 -9.57 2.08 8.75
C ALA A 47 -10.70 2.59 9.67
N ARG A 48 -11.12 1.82 10.69
CA ARG A 48 -12.15 2.26 11.64
C ARG A 48 -11.56 2.98 12.85
N ASP A 49 -10.45 2.47 13.38
CA ASP A 49 -9.79 3.01 14.58
C ASP A 49 -9.12 4.36 14.32
N GLN A 50 -8.54 4.55 13.12
CA GLN A 50 -7.91 5.80 12.66
C GLN A 50 -6.73 6.31 13.50
N THR A 51 -6.41 5.74 14.67
CA THR A 51 -5.36 6.26 15.55
C THR A 51 -4.00 6.26 14.86
N LEU A 52 -3.62 5.13 14.26
CA LEU A 52 -2.34 5.00 13.55
C LEU A 52 -2.32 5.88 12.31
N ARG A 53 -3.37 5.81 11.48
CA ARG A 53 -3.53 6.61 10.25
C ARG A 53 -3.32 8.09 10.53
N ASN A 54 -4.07 8.64 11.49
CA ASN A 54 -3.97 10.05 11.87
C ASN A 54 -2.58 10.41 12.41
N PHE A 55 -1.92 9.51 13.13
CA PHE A 55 -0.60 9.78 13.70
C PHE A 55 0.50 9.87 12.62
N VAL A 56 0.45 9.02 11.60
CA VAL A 56 1.53 8.91 10.60
C VAL A 56 1.24 9.70 9.32
N LEU A 57 -0.03 9.92 8.96
CA LEU A 57 -0.42 10.60 7.72
C LEU A 57 -0.65 12.10 7.88
N ASN A 58 -1.09 12.56 9.07
CA ASN A 58 -1.35 13.98 9.27
C ASN A 58 -0.06 14.74 9.60
N GLU A 59 -0.05 16.03 9.25
CA GLU A 59 0.89 16.98 9.81
C GLU A 59 0.80 16.96 11.35
N PRO A 60 1.92 17.12 12.07
CA PRO A 60 3.23 17.59 11.58
C PRO A 60 4.21 16.47 11.16
N ARG A 61 3.79 15.20 11.13
CA ARG A 61 4.68 14.06 10.84
C ARG A 61 4.56 13.59 9.39
N GLY A 62 3.32 13.56 8.92
CA GLY A 62 2.95 13.14 7.59
C GLY A 62 2.82 14.31 6.61
N GLY A 63 1.75 14.28 5.83
CA GLY A 63 1.41 15.19 4.75
C GLY A 63 0.56 14.45 3.71
N VAL A 64 -0.33 15.17 3.03
CA VAL A 64 -1.32 14.56 2.10
C VAL A 64 -0.71 13.77 0.94
N HIS A 65 0.58 13.96 0.64
CA HIS A 65 1.30 13.23 -0.40
C HIS A 65 1.86 11.87 0.06
N LYS A 66 1.73 11.54 1.35
CA LYS A 66 2.34 10.34 1.92
C LYS A 66 1.37 9.17 1.95
N HIS A 67 1.93 8.00 1.67
CA HIS A 67 1.36 6.71 2.02
C HIS A 67 2.27 6.06 3.06
N VAL A 68 1.67 5.30 3.98
CA VAL A 68 2.41 4.57 5.02
C VAL A 68 1.92 3.13 5.07
N ASN A 69 2.86 2.19 4.99
CA ASN A 69 2.61 0.76 4.96
C ASN A 69 2.99 0.15 6.31
N LEU A 70 2.04 -0.52 6.97
CA LEU A 70 2.33 -1.27 8.19
C LEU A 70 2.72 -2.71 7.83
N LEU A 71 3.96 -3.12 8.11
CA LEU A 71 4.33 -4.53 8.04
C LEU A 71 3.68 -5.31 9.20
N VAL A 72 3.12 -6.47 8.87
CA VAL A 72 2.51 -7.40 9.82
C VAL A 72 2.88 -8.84 9.46
N PRO A 73 2.81 -9.79 10.43
CA PRO A 73 2.87 -11.20 10.09
C PRO A 73 1.78 -11.56 9.07
N PRO A 74 2.11 -12.29 8.00
CA PRO A 74 1.12 -12.73 7.03
C PRO A 74 0.11 -13.68 7.68
N LYS A 75 -1.11 -13.68 7.15
CA LYS A 75 -2.19 -14.64 7.46
C LYS A 75 -2.23 -15.76 6.42
N HIS A 76 -1.85 -15.49 5.18
CA HIS A 76 -1.80 -16.49 4.13
C HIS A 76 -0.51 -17.34 4.23
N PRO A 77 -0.58 -18.68 4.17
CA PRO A 77 0.58 -19.55 4.38
C PRO A 77 1.65 -19.47 3.28
N GLU A 78 1.28 -19.00 2.08
CA GLU A 78 2.23 -18.78 0.97
C GLU A 78 2.92 -17.41 1.01
N ALA A 79 2.53 -16.50 1.92
CA ALA A 79 3.10 -15.17 1.97
C ALA A 79 4.34 -15.11 2.86
N ASP A 80 5.38 -14.43 2.36
CA ASP A 80 6.61 -14.15 3.10
C ASP A 80 6.44 -12.97 4.08
N ALA A 81 5.56 -12.03 3.74
CA ALA A 81 5.23 -10.87 4.57
C ALA A 81 3.81 -10.36 4.27
N GLY A 82 3.14 -9.83 5.30
CA GLY A 82 1.89 -9.08 5.16
C GLY A 82 2.12 -7.58 5.29
N PHE A 83 1.32 -6.78 4.59
CA PHE A 83 1.34 -5.33 4.74
C PHE A 83 -0.04 -4.71 4.61
N ILE A 84 -0.26 -3.60 5.32
CA ILE A 84 -1.51 -2.82 5.27
C ILE A 84 -1.18 -1.41 4.79
N ILE A 85 -1.82 -1.00 3.70
CA ILE A 85 -1.62 0.32 3.08
C ILE A 85 -2.51 1.34 3.77
N MET A 86 -1.93 2.47 4.22
CA MET A 86 -2.67 3.63 4.71
C MET A 86 -2.42 4.79 3.76
N GLU A 87 -3.42 5.12 2.95
CA GLU A 87 -3.44 6.29 2.08
C GLU A 87 -4.13 7.47 2.78
N PRO A 88 -3.98 8.72 2.29
CA PRO A 88 -4.54 9.90 2.94
C PRO A 88 -6.02 9.78 3.28
N ALA A 89 -6.81 9.21 2.38
CA ALA A 89 -8.27 9.11 2.52
C ALA A 89 -8.81 7.67 2.59
N ASP A 90 -7.99 6.64 2.32
CA ASP A 90 -8.45 5.26 2.32
C ASP A 90 -7.39 4.26 2.83
N THR A 91 -7.83 3.04 3.12
CA THR A 91 -7.02 1.87 3.39
C THR A 91 -7.41 0.83 2.32
N PRO A 92 -6.78 0.81 1.14
CA PRO A 92 -7.30 0.05 0.00
C PRO A 92 -6.96 -1.44 0.06
N PRO A 93 -7.52 -2.26 -0.84
CA PRO A 93 -7.13 -3.66 -0.99
C PRO A 93 -5.68 -3.83 -1.45
N MET A 94 -5.19 -2.98 -2.35
CA MET A 94 -3.84 -3.08 -2.92
C MET A 94 -3.38 -1.72 -3.45
N SER A 95 -2.06 -1.46 -3.44
CA SER A 95 -1.45 -0.31 -4.10
C SER A 95 -0.10 -0.69 -4.71
N GLY A 96 0.09 -0.45 -6.01
CA GLY A 96 1.24 -0.96 -6.77
C GLY A 96 2.56 -0.31 -6.36
N SER A 97 2.60 1.02 -6.27
CA SER A 97 3.78 1.79 -5.82
C SER A 97 4.18 1.39 -4.40
N ASN A 98 3.21 1.28 -3.51
CA ASN A 98 3.42 0.85 -2.13
C ASN A 98 3.93 -0.60 -2.02
N SER A 99 3.43 -1.52 -2.85
CA SER A 99 3.94 -2.90 -2.91
C SER A 99 5.42 -2.94 -3.34
N MET A 100 5.82 -2.08 -4.29
CA MET A 100 7.22 -1.94 -4.69
C MET A 100 8.09 -1.36 -3.57
N CYS A 101 7.59 -0.36 -2.85
CA CYS A 101 8.28 0.20 -1.68
C CYS A 101 8.46 -0.84 -0.58
N VAL A 102 7.40 -1.59 -0.25
CA VAL A 102 7.42 -2.66 0.75
C VAL A 102 8.44 -3.73 0.37
N ALA A 103 8.40 -4.25 -0.86
CA ALA A 103 9.36 -5.25 -1.35
C ALA A 103 10.81 -4.75 -1.23
N THR A 104 11.04 -3.50 -1.63
CA THR A 104 12.36 -2.87 -1.54
C THR A 104 12.85 -2.79 -0.09
N VAL A 105 12.02 -2.27 0.81
CA VAL A 105 12.38 -2.08 2.22
C VAL A 105 12.64 -3.42 2.92
N ILE A 106 11.81 -4.44 2.72
CA ILE A 106 12.00 -5.71 3.46
C ILE A 106 13.25 -6.46 3.00
N LEU A 107 13.64 -6.34 1.72
CA LEU A 107 14.88 -6.91 1.19
C LEU A 107 16.10 -6.10 1.66
N GLU A 108 16.11 -4.78 1.47
CA GLU A 108 17.28 -3.94 1.81
C GLU A 108 17.51 -3.83 3.32
N THR A 109 16.48 -3.98 4.14
CA THR A 109 16.63 -4.03 5.61
C THR A 109 16.90 -5.43 6.16
N GLY A 110 17.01 -6.44 5.29
CA GLY A 110 17.31 -7.82 5.68
C GLY A 110 16.21 -8.51 6.49
N ARG A 111 14.96 -8.02 6.40
CA ARG A 111 13.78 -8.68 7.01
C ARG A 111 13.40 -9.95 6.26
N VAL A 112 13.58 -9.92 4.96
CA VAL A 112 13.60 -11.10 4.09
C VAL A 112 15.02 -11.24 3.54
N PRO A 113 15.62 -12.44 3.51
CA PRO A 113 16.95 -12.63 2.93
C PRO A 113 17.01 -12.17 1.48
N MET A 114 17.96 -11.30 1.18
CA MET A 114 18.24 -10.83 -0.17
C MET A 114 19.51 -11.50 -0.71
N LYS A 115 19.45 -12.00 -1.95
CA LYS A 115 20.61 -12.50 -2.72
C LYS A 115 20.89 -11.59 -3.91
N GLU A 116 22.10 -11.67 -4.47
CA GLU A 116 22.41 -11.00 -5.74
C GLU A 116 21.62 -11.64 -6.90
N GLY A 117 21.23 -10.82 -7.88
CA GLY A 117 20.38 -11.19 -9.01
C GLY A 117 18.88 -11.22 -8.67
N THR A 118 18.14 -12.11 -9.33
CA THR A 118 16.68 -12.22 -9.20
C THR A 118 16.24 -12.82 -7.87
N ASN A 119 15.41 -12.08 -7.12
CA ASN A 119 14.74 -12.50 -5.89
C ASN A 119 13.24 -12.61 -6.15
N THR A 120 12.60 -13.65 -5.61
CA THR A 120 11.15 -13.84 -5.71
C THR A 120 10.57 -13.96 -4.32
N LEU A 121 9.49 -13.23 -4.05
CA LEU A 121 8.78 -13.25 -2.78
C LEU A 121 7.29 -13.01 -3.00
N THR A 122 6.48 -13.49 -2.08
CA THR A 122 5.02 -13.33 -2.09
C THR A 122 4.62 -12.41 -0.95
N LEU A 123 4.03 -11.27 -1.29
CA LEU A 123 3.44 -10.35 -0.31
C LEU A 123 1.94 -10.62 -0.17
N GLU A 124 1.42 -10.48 1.05
CA GLU A 124 -0.01 -10.42 1.30
C GLU A 124 -0.42 -8.95 1.52
N ALA A 125 -1.26 -8.44 0.62
CA ALA A 125 -1.98 -7.17 0.79
C ALA A 125 -3.40 -7.47 1.29
N PRO A 126 -4.17 -6.47 1.78
CA PRO A 126 -5.54 -6.72 2.24
C PRO A 126 -6.44 -7.37 1.18
N GLY A 127 -6.19 -7.10 -0.11
CA GLY A 127 -6.90 -7.66 -1.25
C GLY A 127 -6.44 -9.07 -1.69
N GLY A 128 -5.37 -9.61 -1.10
CA GLY A 128 -4.85 -10.95 -1.37
C GLY A 128 -3.34 -10.98 -1.66
N LEU A 129 -2.88 -12.02 -2.35
CA LEU A 129 -1.47 -12.20 -2.68
C LEU A 129 -1.02 -11.33 -3.86
N ALA A 130 0.16 -10.73 -3.73
CA ALA A 130 0.92 -10.09 -4.79
C ALA A 130 2.29 -10.78 -4.91
N ARG A 131 2.60 -11.33 -6.09
CA ARG A 131 3.88 -12.01 -6.32
C ARG A 131 4.89 -11.02 -6.85
N VAL A 132 6.06 -10.96 -6.23
CA VAL A 132 7.08 -9.97 -6.53
C VAL A 132 8.33 -10.66 -7.06
N THR A 133 8.90 -10.08 -8.12
CA THR A 133 10.25 -10.35 -8.59
C THR A 133 11.07 -9.08 -8.45
N ALA A 134 12.15 -9.13 -7.67
CA ALA A 134 13.07 -8.02 -7.46
C ALA A 134 14.45 -8.33 -8.03
N GLU A 135 15.01 -7.42 -8.82
CA GLU A 135 16.38 -7.53 -9.31
C GLU A 135 17.32 -6.80 -8.36
N CYS A 136 18.27 -7.54 -7.78
CA CYS A 136 19.14 -7.03 -6.74
C CYS A 136 20.60 -7.01 -7.19
N ARG A 137 21.30 -5.91 -6.95
CA ARG A 137 22.72 -5.76 -7.26
C ARG A 137 23.44 -4.95 -6.19
N SER A 138 24.60 -5.45 -5.75
CA SER A 138 25.44 -4.77 -4.74
C SER A 138 24.67 -4.43 -3.46
N GLY A 139 23.84 -5.36 -2.99
CA GLY A 139 23.04 -5.18 -1.78
C GLY A 139 21.91 -4.15 -1.90
N ARG A 140 21.43 -3.83 -3.11
CA ARG A 140 20.30 -2.92 -3.36
C ARG A 140 19.28 -3.55 -4.31
N VAL A 141 18.03 -3.14 -4.16
CA VAL A 141 16.94 -3.48 -5.10
C VAL A 141 16.92 -2.43 -6.21
N GLU A 142 17.13 -2.85 -7.47
CA GLU A 142 17.20 -1.94 -8.62
C GLU A 142 15.88 -1.86 -9.39
N SER A 143 15.11 -2.95 -9.40
CA SER A 143 13.78 -2.97 -10.01
C SER A 143 12.89 -3.98 -9.30
N VAL A 144 11.58 -3.72 -9.36
CA VAL A 144 10.55 -4.57 -8.79
C VAL A 144 9.46 -4.79 -9.83
N THR A 145 9.15 -6.05 -10.11
CA THR A 145 7.99 -6.45 -10.90
C THR A 145 6.96 -7.04 -9.95
N VAL A 146 5.72 -6.55 -10.03
CA VAL A 146 4.61 -7.04 -9.22
C VAL A 146 3.58 -7.70 -10.13
N ILE A 147 3.33 -9.00 -9.91
CA ILE A 147 2.15 -9.69 -10.43
C ILE A 147 1.01 -9.40 -9.44
N ASN A 148 0.16 -8.47 -9.85
CA ASN A 148 -0.96 -7.96 -9.08
C ASN A 148 -2.14 -8.95 -9.06
N HIS A 149 -3.19 -8.60 -8.30
CA HIS A 149 -4.47 -9.29 -8.28
C HIS A 149 -5.13 -9.33 -9.68
N PRO A 150 -6.04 -10.29 -9.92
CA PRO A 150 -6.89 -10.28 -11.11
C PRO A 150 -7.54 -8.91 -11.31
N SER A 151 -7.34 -8.36 -12.49
CA SER A 151 -7.83 -7.05 -12.89
C SER A 151 -8.86 -7.21 -14.01
N PHE A 152 -9.91 -6.41 -14.00
CA PHE A 152 -11.02 -6.53 -14.95
C PHE A 152 -11.67 -5.19 -15.26
N ALA A 153 -12.22 -5.08 -16.47
CA ALA A 153 -13.10 -3.97 -16.83
C ALA A 153 -14.47 -4.15 -16.15
N GLY A 154 -15.02 -3.04 -15.67
CA GLY A 154 -16.40 -2.91 -15.23
C GLY A 154 -17.28 -2.50 -16.41
N HIS A 155 -17.74 -1.25 -16.41
CA HIS A 155 -18.49 -0.68 -17.53
C HIS A 155 -17.53 0.00 -18.49
N LEU A 156 -17.68 -0.28 -19.79
CA LEU A 156 -16.97 0.43 -20.84
C LEU A 156 -17.89 1.47 -21.46
N ASP A 157 -17.31 2.60 -21.86
CA ASP A 157 -17.99 3.70 -22.56
C ASP A 157 -19.24 4.22 -21.80
N ALA A 158 -19.22 4.16 -20.47
CA ALA A 158 -20.33 4.64 -19.65
C ALA A 158 -20.39 6.16 -19.67
N VAL A 159 -21.58 6.73 -19.80
CA VAL A 159 -21.78 8.18 -19.73
C VAL A 159 -22.27 8.55 -18.33
N ILE A 160 -21.56 9.45 -17.66
CA ILE A 160 -21.95 10.04 -16.38
C ILE A 160 -22.17 11.54 -16.52
N GLU A 161 -23.11 12.08 -15.75
CA GLU A 161 -23.32 13.52 -15.65
C GLU A 161 -22.53 14.08 -14.47
N VAL A 162 -21.66 15.04 -14.74
CA VAL A 162 -20.87 15.72 -13.70
C VAL A 162 -21.27 17.20 -13.67
N GLU A 163 -21.70 17.67 -12.51
CA GLU A 163 -22.10 19.07 -12.30
C GLU A 163 -20.96 20.01 -12.73
N GLY A 164 -21.27 20.95 -13.62
CA GLY A 164 -20.30 21.91 -14.16
C GLY A 164 -19.47 21.42 -15.36
N LEU A 165 -19.47 20.12 -15.68
CA LEU A 165 -18.73 19.54 -16.81
C LEU A 165 -19.65 18.87 -17.86
N GLY A 166 -20.88 18.52 -17.49
CA GLY A 166 -21.85 17.85 -18.37
C GLY A 166 -21.58 16.35 -18.49
N SER A 167 -21.95 15.79 -19.64
CA SER A 167 -21.79 14.36 -19.94
C SER A 167 -20.32 14.00 -20.19
N ILE A 168 -19.78 13.07 -19.41
CA ILE A 168 -18.42 12.55 -19.54
C ILE A 168 -18.49 11.05 -19.81
N GLN A 169 -17.74 10.58 -20.81
CA GLN A 169 -17.54 9.16 -21.06
C GLN A 169 -16.41 8.64 -20.16
N VAL A 170 -16.67 7.55 -19.44
CA VAL A 170 -15.75 6.89 -18.54
C VAL A 170 -15.77 5.39 -18.73
N ASP A 171 -14.61 4.76 -18.53
CA ASP A 171 -14.53 3.32 -18.27
C ASP A 171 -14.38 3.11 -16.76
N THR A 172 -15.08 2.13 -16.19
CA THR A 172 -14.78 1.67 -14.83
C THR A 172 -13.95 0.41 -14.89
N ALA A 173 -12.99 0.27 -13.97
CA ALA A 173 -12.13 -0.91 -13.90
C ALA A 173 -11.70 -1.20 -12.47
N TYR A 174 -11.32 -2.45 -12.21
CA TYR A 174 -10.64 -2.84 -10.99
C TYR A 174 -9.24 -3.36 -11.32
N GLY A 175 -8.24 -2.78 -10.66
CA GLY A 175 -6.82 -3.09 -10.83
C GLY A 175 -6.11 -3.39 -9.50
N GLY A 176 -6.84 -3.86 -8.49
CA GLY A 176 -6.39 -3.89 -7.09
C GLY A 176 -6.93 -2.73 -6.26
N ASP A 177 -7.34 -1.66 -6.94
CA ASP A 177 -8.29 -0.65 -6.47
C ASP A 177 -9.28 -0.33 -7.60
N SER A 178 -10.33 0.43 -7.30
CA SER A 178 -11.40 0.81 -8.22
C SER A 178 -11.10 2.14 -8.91
N PHE A 179 -11.32 2.19 -10.22
CA PHE A 179 -11.03 3.35 -11.05
C PHE A 179 -12.24 3.76 -11.89
N ALA A 180 -12.40 5.07 -12.06
CA ALA A 180 -13.09 5.67 -13.19
C ALA A 180 -12.02 6.31 -14.09
N VAL A 181 -11.86 5.79 -15.30
CA VAL A 181 -10.84 6.19 -16.27
C VAL A 181 -11.49 7.11 -17.29
N VAL A 182 -10.88 8.27 -17.51
CA VAL A 182 -11.36 9.30 -18.43
C VAL A 182 -10.24 9.78 -19.34
N ASP A 183 -10.58 10.15 -20.57
CA ASP A 183 -9.64 10.79 -21.48
C ASP A 183 -9.38 12.25 -21.06
N ALA A 184 -8.17 12.51 -20.56
CA ALA A 184 -7.78 13.84 -20.05
C ALA A 184 -7.87 14.96 -21.11
N PRO A 185 -7.39 14.76 -22.37
CA PRO A 185 -7.62 15.68 -23.48
C PRO A 185 -9.09 16.00 -23.75
N ALA A 186 -10.02 15.04 -23.65
CA ALA A 186 -11.45 15.29 -23.81
C ALA A 186 -12.01 16.28 -22.76
N LEU A 187 -11.33 16.40 -21.62
CA LEU A 187 -11.63 17.37 -20.57
C LEU A 187 -10.77 18.64 -20.62
N GLY A 188 -9.91 18.79 -21.64
CA GLY A 188 -9.05 19.96 -21.81
C GLY A 188 -7.77 19.98 -20.98
N PHE A 189 -7.40 18.86 -20.33
CA PHE A 189 -6.13 18.74 -19.61
C PHE A 189 -4.97 18.34 -20.54
N ARG A 190 -3.74 18.72 -20.16
CA ARG A 190 -2.49 18.33 -20.81
C ARG A 190 -1.47 17.93 -19.74
N LEU A 191 -0.65 16.93 -20.04
CA LEU A 191 0.49 16.49 -19.22
C LEU A 191 1.70 17.41 -19.43
#